data_AF-A0A1A8V934-F1
#
_entry.id   AF-A0A1A8V934-F1
#
_cell.length_a   1.000
_cell.length_b   1.000
_cell.length_c   1.000
_cell.angle_alpha   90.00
_cell.angle_beta   90.00
_cell.angle_gamma   90.00
#
_symmetry.space_group_name_H-M   'P 1'
#
loop_
_entity.id
_entity.type
_entity.pdbx_description
1 polymer ?
#
loop_
_entity_poly.entity_id
_entity_poly.type
_entity_poly.pdbx_seq_one_letter_code
_entity_poly.pdbx_strand_id
1 'polypeptide(L)'
;AGATHIRVTDNSRNYLALQNGRSQFVINGNWKISVPGEYSVAGTKLLYRRSADTWESFEVPGPTQEDLHLMVLATERNSGIEYEYWLPPDQYALYHGRRSPLRQAHHTSSYLPRIQPTTSTTTTTTIRSPPNTTRSHWFLDLLKTPRQSLQHNHHQRPRQPITRLEREENHRNLLPQAPPGRHCGKCLRVKGRRERQRQYCQKDFVFRAKVLGKLYRGEETRYDVQIIHTYRNRYRLEHREFLWVQNVCDCPKLEEGKQYILMVRRHINYEHTLNRILMEEESYVVPYRPREDELLRPLERLCSNRGPKEPAELGV
;
A
#
# COMPACT_ATOMS: atom_id res chain seq x y z
N ALA A 1 -2.62 -22.99 5.11
CA ALA A 1 -2.61 -23.08 6.57
C ALA A 1 -1.46 -22.25 7.10
N GLY A 2 -1.66 -21.30 8.01
CA GLY A 2 -0.59 -20.41 8.51
C GLY A 2 -1.04 -18.97 8.75
N ALA A 3 -2.33 -18.69 8.55
CA ALA A 3 -2.89 -17.35 8.66
C ALA A 3 -2.89 -16.85 10.12
N THR A 4 -2.69 -15.55 10.31
CA THR A 4 -2.73 -14.86 11.61
C THR A 4 -3.63 -13.64 11.55
N HIS A 5 -4.06 -13.15 12.70
CA HIS A 5 -4.92 -11.97 12.85
C HIS A 5 -6.11 -11.99 11.87
N ILE A 6 -6.81 -13.12 11.81
CA ILE A 6 -8.01 -13.27 11.01
C ILE A 6 -9.13 -12.55 11.75
N ARG A 7 -9.85 -11.66 11.06
CA ARG A 7 -11.01 -10.96 11.62
C ARG A 7 -12.11 -10.95 10.57
N VAL A 8 -13.31 -11.34 10.97
CA VAL A 8 -14.48 -11.37 10.10
C VAL A 8 -15.62 -10.68 10.81
N THR A 9 -16.30 -9.78 10.12
CA THR A 9 -17.43 -9.00 10.65
C THR A 9 -18.57 -9.00 9.65
N ASP A 10 -19.78 -9.20 10.16
CA ASP A 10 -21.03 -9.14 9.43
C ASP A 10 -22.01 -8.21 10.16
N ASN A 11 -22.58 -7.25 9.44
CA ASN A 11 -23.58 -6.31 9.94
C ASN A 11 -24.98 -6.60 9.37
N SER A 12 -25.22 -7.85 8.97
CA SER A 12 -26.50 -8.35 8.46
C SER A 12 -27.16 -9.30 9.46
N ARG A 13 -28.31 -9.86 9.08
CA ARG A 13 -29.02 -10.93 9.80
C ARG A 13 -28.56 -12.33 9.41
N ASN A 14 -27.50 -12.44 8.60
CA ASN A 14 -26.90 -13.71 8.23
C ASN A 14 -26.05 -14.27 9.37
N TYR A 15 -25.69 -15.54 9.26
CA TYR A 15 -24.84 -16.22 10.24
C TYR A 15 -23.51 -16.63 9.62
N LEU A 16 -22.41 -16.30 10.29
CA LEU A 16 -21.06 -16.69 9.88
C LEU A 16 -20.82 -18.14 10.30
N ALA A 17 -20.51 -19.00 9.35
CA ALA A 17 -20.11 -20.37 9.61
C ALA A 17 -18.61 -20.54 9.37
N LEU A 18 -17.95 -21.30 10.24
CA LEU A 18 -16.54 -21.63 10.06
C LEU A 18 -16.34 -23.14 10.13
N GLN A 19 -15.67 -23.65 9.10
CA GLN A 19 -15.34 -25.06 8.98
C GLN A 19 -13.83 -25.24 8.91
N ASN A 20 -13.29 -26.28 9.54
CA ASN A 20 -11.88 -26.61 9.46
C ASN A 20 -11.54 -27.43 8.19
N GLY A 21 -10.25 -27.70 7.96
CA GLY A 21 -9.77 -28.48 6.82
C GLY A 21 -10.25 -29.95 6.79
N ARG A 22 -10.89 -30.43 7.86
CA ARG A 22 -11.52 -31.77 7.94
C ARG A 22 -13.03 -31.72 7.73
N SER A 23 -13.55 -30.59 7.24
CA SER A 23 -14.98 -30.36 7.03
C SER A 23 -15.83 -30.38 8.33
N GLN A 24 -15.22 -30.09 9.47
CA GLN A 24 -15.92 -30.01 10.76
C GLN A 24 -16.26 -28.56 11.09
N PHE A 25 -17.53 -28.28 11.41
CA PHE A 25 -17.97 -26.95 11.81
C PHE A 25 -17.50 -26.61 13.22
N VAL A 26 -16.87 -25.44 13.36
CA VAL A 26 -16.38 -24.88 14.62
C VAL A 26 -17.39 -23.91 15.22
N ILE A 27 -17.91 -23.01 14.39
CA ILE A 27 -19.02 -22.11 14.72
C ILE A 27 -20.07 -22.20 13.62
N ASN A 28 -21.35 -22.15 14.04
CA ASN A 28 -22.56 -22.18 13.20
C ASN A 28 -22.53 -23.23 12.07
N GLY A 29 -23.34 -24.27 12.18
CA GLY A 29 -23.37 -25.36 11.22
C GLY A 29 -24.07 -26.59 11.79
N ASN A 30 -24.27 -27.62 10.97
CA ASN A 30 -24.98 -28.84 11.39
C ASN A 30 -26.34 -28.54 12.07
N TRP A 31 -27.14 -27.64 11.48
CA TRP A 31 -28.45 -27.22 12.00
C TRP A 31 -28.42 -26.53 13.36
N LYS A 32 -27.26 -26.04 13.81
CA LYS A 32 -27.08 -25.40 15.12
C LYS A 32 -26.41 -24.04 15.01
N ILE A 33 -26.90 -23.08 15.80
CA ILE A 33 -26.26 -21.78 16.03
C ILE A 33 -25.41 -21.87 17.30
N SER A 34 -24.16 -21.42 17.19
CA SER A 34 -23.19 -21.39 18.29
C SER A 34 -23.45 -20.20 19.22
N VAL A 35 -23.08 -20.36 20.50
CA VAL A 35 -23.14 -19.26 21.48
C VAL A 35 -21.89 -18.38 21.39
N PRO A 36 -21.96 -17.07 21.67
CA PRO A 36 -20.76 -16.23 21.77
C PRO A 36 -19.75 -16.80 22.78
N GLY A 37 -18.47 -16.80 22.44
CA GLY A 37 -17.42 -17.37 23.28
C GLY A 37 -16.18 -17.80 22.52
N GLU A 38 -15.29 -18.51 23.21
CA GLU A 38 -14.04 -19.01 22.64
C GLU A 38 -14.16 -20.46 22.17
N TYR A 39 -13.60 -20.74 20.98
CA TYR A 39 -13.59 -22.04 20.33
C TYR A 39 -12.16 -22.43 19.94
N SER A 40 -11.82 -23.72 20.04
CA SER A 40 -10.51 -24.19 19.58
C SER A 40 -10.61 -24.57 18.09
N VAL A 41 -9.68 -24.08 17.28
CA VAL A 41 -9.70 -24.30 15.82
C VAL A 41 -8.29 -24.21 15.25
N ALA A 42 -7.93 -25.13 14.34
CA ALA A 42 -6.67 -25.12 13.63
C ALA A 42 -5.44 -24.86 14.53
N GLY A 43 -5.41 -25.43 15.74
CA GLY A 43 -4.31 -25.26 16.69
C GLY A 43 -4.20 -23.88 17.34
N THR A 44 -5.24 -23.05 17.26
CA THR A 44 -5.36 -21.73 17.89
C THR A 44 -6.76 -21.56 18.50
N LYS A 45 -7.08 -20.34 18.94
CA LYS A 45 -8.39 -19.98 19.50
C LYS A 45 -9.12 -19.02 18.55
N LEU A 46 -10.42 -19.19 18.47
CA LEU A 46 -11.35 -18.30 17.81
C LEU A 46 -12.22 -17.65 18.88
N LEU A 47 -12.32 -16.33 18.85
CA LEU A 47 -13.25 -15.58 19.69
C LEU A 47 -14.44 -15.15 18.85
N TYR A 48 -15.60 -15.75 19.13
CA TYR A 48 -16.85 -15.51 18.43
C TYR A 48 -17.73 -14.56 19.23
N ARG A 49 -18.25 -13.52 18.58
CA ARG A 49 -19.13 -12.52 19.18
C ARG A 49 -20.35 -12.32 18.31
N ARG A 50 -21.52 -12.18 18.95
CA ARG A 50 -22.79 -11.97 18.25
C ARG A 50 -23.74 -11.15 19.12
N SER A 51 -24.45 -10.24 18.49
CA SER A 51 -25.59 -9.53 19.07
C SER A 51 -26.89 -10.14 18.55
N ALA A 52 -27.98 -10.04 19.30
CA ALA A 52 -29.26 -10.66 18.94
C ALA A 52 -29.85 -10.14 17.61
N ASP A 53 -29.56 -8.89 17.25
CA ASP A 53 -30.40 -8.18 16.28
C ASP A 53 -29.76 -7.98 14.89
N THR A 54 -28.46 -7.65 14.76
CA THR A 54 -27.86 -7.28 13.46
C THR A 54 -26.31 -7.33 13.39
N TRP A 55 -25.62 -8.12 14.22
CA TRP A 55 -24.15 -8.09 14.21
C TRP A 55 -23.51 -9.41 14.64
N GLU A 56 -22.53 -9.86 13.86
CA GLU A 56 -21.75 -11.06 14.11
C GLU A 56 -20.28 -10.85 13.74
N SER A 57 -19.37 -11.39 14.54
CA SER A 57 -17.95 -11.36 14.23
C SER A 57 -17.20 -12.52 14.84
N PHE A 58 -16.05 -12.85 14.25
CA PHE A 58 -15.06 -13.68 14.93
C PHE A 58 -13.64 -13.22 14.65
N GLU A 59 -12.76 -13.48 15.61
CA GLU A 59 -11.34 -13.15 15.53
C GLU A 59 -10.50 -14.40 15.84
N VAL A 60 -9.44 -14.61 15.07
CA VAL A 60 -8.50 -15.73 15.25
C VAL A 60 -7.08 -15.17 15.25
N PRO A 61 -6.34 -15.20 16.39
CA PRO A 61 -4.97 -14.72 16.45
C PRO A 61 -4.03 -15.48 15.51
N GLY A 62 -4.23 -16.79 15.36
CA GLY A 62 -3.35 -17.67 14.59
C GLY A 62 -2.02 -17.94 15.31
N PRO A 63 -1.01 -18.50 14.61
CA PRO A 63 -1.08 -19.02 13.24
C PRO A 63 -1.98 -20.26 13.12
N THR A 64 -2.71 -20.40 12.02
CA THR A 64 -3.52 -21.60 11.77
C THR A 64 -2.66 -22.79 11.33
N GLN A 65 -2.91 -23.97 11.89
CA GLN A 65 -2.21 -25.22 11.51
C GLN A 65 -2.87 -25.94 10.33
N GLU A 66 -4.13 -25.61 10.02
CA GLU A 66 -4.88 -26.12 8.87
C GLU A 66 -5.63 -24.97 8.17
N ASP A 67 -6.19 -25.26 6.99
CA ASP A 67 -7.04 -24.31 6.27
C ASP A 67 -8.40 -24.18 6.95
N LEU A 68 -8.97 -22.98 6.85
CA LEU A 68 -10.28 -22.64 7.39
C LEU A 68 -11.18 -22.17 6.24
N HIS A 69 -12.41 -22.66 6.24
CA HIS A 69 -13.42 -22.32 5.26
C HIS A 69 -14.47 -21.43 5.93
N LEU A 70 -14.47 -20.15 5.55
CA LEU A 70 -15.51 -19.20 5.90
C LEU A 70 -16.73 -19.43 5.02
N MET A 71 -17.88 -19.61 5.64
CA MET A 71 -19.18 -19.84 5.01
C MET A 71 -20.23 -18.91 5.61
N VAL A 72 -21.37 -18.78 4.94
CA VAL A 72 -22.45 -17.88 5.35
C VAL A 72 -23.77 -18.62 5.21
N LEU A 73 -24.55 -18.69 6.28
CA LEU A 73 -25.95 -19.11 6.20
C LEU A 73 -26.78 -17.85 5.91
N ALA A 74 -27.16 -17.70 4.65
CA ALA A 74 -27.89 -16.52 4.19
C ALA A 74 -29.38 -16.59 4.59
N THR A 75 -29.82 -15.60 5.36
CA THR A 75 -31.23 -15.35 5.72
C THR A 75 -31.78 -14.12 5.00
N GLU A 76 -30.91 -13.17 4.62
CA GLU A 76 -31.24 -11.97 3.85
C GLU A 76 -30.21 -11.69 2.75
N ARG A 77 -30.52 -10.73 1.85
CA ARG A 77 -29.57 -10.31 0.81
C ARG A 77 -28.36 -9.63 1.46
N ASN A 78 -27.22 -10.34 1.43
CA ASN A 78 -25.90 -9.97 1.93
C ASN A 78 -25.54 -8.47 1.76
N SER A 79 -25.55 -7.71 2.86
CA SER A 79 -25.25 -6.27 2.89
C SER A 79 -23.78 -5.92 3.20
N GLY A 80 -22.91 -6.90 3.46
CA GLY A 80 -21.46 -6.71 3.44
C GLY A 80 -20.71 -7.43 4.57
N ILE A 81 -20.30 -8.66 4.29
CA ILE A 81 -19.30 -9.37 5.10
C ILE A 81 -17.94 -8.78 4.78
N GLU A 82 -17.21 -8.40 5.83
CA GLU A 82 -15.86 -7.88 5.75
C GLU A 82 -14.92 -8.87 6.44
N TYR A 83 -13.79 -9.16 5.80
CA TYR A 83 -12.78 -10.05 6.37
C TYR A 83 -11.37 -9.54 6.08
N GLU A 84 -10.49 -9.73 7.04
CA GLU A 84 -9.06 -9.44 6.95
C GLU A 84 -8.25 -10.59 7.57
N TYR A 85 -7.05 -10.82 7.07
CA TYR A 85 -6.11 -11.81 7.61
C TYR A 85 -4.70 -11.54 7.09
N TRP A 86 -3.71 -12.12 7.77
CA TRP A 86 -2.30 -12.04 7.42
C TRP A 86 -1.78 -13.43 7.08
N LEU A 87 -1.09 -13.58 5.95
CA LEU A 87 -0.43 -14.83 5.57
C LEU A 87 1.10 -14.71 5.67
N PRO A 88 1.81 -15.81 5.98
CA PRO A 88 3.24 -15.90 5.79
C PRO A 88 3.60 -15.55 4.34
N PRO A 89 4.73 -14.86 4.08
CA PRO A 89 5.08 -14.39 2.73
C PRO A 89 5.04 -15.49 1.65
N ASP A 90 5.51 -16.69 1.98
CA ASP A 90 5.54 -17.84 1.07
C ASP A 90 4.13 -18.34 0.73
N GLN A 91 3.20 -18.29 1.68
CA GLN A 91 1.82 -18.70 1.48
C GLN A 91 1.01 -17.62 0.79
N TYR A 92 1.22 -16.36 1.15
CA TYR A 92 0.67 -15.23 0.41
C TYR A 92 1.04 -15.35 -1.07
N ALA A 93 2.29 -15.71 -1.36
CA ALA A 93 2.78 -15.93 -2.71
C ALA A 93 2.16 -17.12 -3.46
N LEU A 94 1.61 -18.12 -2.77
CA LEU A 94 0.94 -19.27 -3.40
C LEU A 94 -0.50 -18.93 -3.79
N TYR A 95 -1.26 -18.29 -2.90
CA TYR A 95 -2.67 -17.97 -3.13
C TYR A 95 -2.89 -16.67 -3.92
N HIS A 96 -1.97 -15.70 -3.79
CA HIS A 96 -2.04 -14.40 -4.46
C HIS A 96 -0.94 -14.22 -5.54
N GLY A 97 -0.14 -15.27 -5.79
CA GLY A 97 1.02 -15.29 -6.68
C GLY A 97 2.29 -14.71 -6.03
N ARG A 98 3.51 -15.12 -6.47
CA ARG A 98 4.83 -14.60 -6.03
C ARG A 98 5.01 -13.07 -6.21
N ARG A 99 3.97 -12.39 -6.64
CA ARG A 99 3.82 -10.94 -6.66
C ARG A 99 3.05 -10.51 -5.42
N SER A 100 3.67 -10.62 -4.26
CA SER A 100 3.40 -9.59 -3.27
C SER A 100 3.80 -8.26 -3.90
N PRO A 101 2.92 -7.25 -4.00
CA PRO A 101 3.31 -5.93 -4.46
C PRO A 101 4.37 -5.26 -3.55
N LEU A 102 4.82 -5.94 -2.48
CA LEU A 102 5.76 -5.43 -1.50
C LEU A 102 7.10 -6.17 -1.43
N ARG A 103 7.32 -7.28 -2.16
CA ARG A 103 8.65 -7.91 -2.25
C ARG A 103 8.86 -8.61 -3.59
N GLN A 104 9.65 -8.01 -4.49
CA GLN A 104 10.32 -8.73 -5.55
C GLN A 104 11.82 -8.49 -5.45
N ALA A 105 12.55 -9.50 -4.98
CA ALA A 105 13.94 -9.69 -5.36
C ALA A 105 13.90 -10.54 -6.65
N HIS A 106 14.08 -9.90 -7.80
CA HIS A 106 14.25 -10.62 -9.06
C HIS A 106 15.72 -11.02 -9.18
N HIS A 107 16.00 -12.32 -9.11
CA HIS A 107 17.18 -12.87 -9.77
C HIS A 107 16.74 -13.91 -10.80
N THR A 108 17.47 -13.85 -11.91
CA THR A 108 17.66 -14.88 -12.94
C THR A 108 16.46 -15.23 -13.80
N SER A 109 16.31 -14.53 -14.93
CA SER A 109 15.75 -15.12 -16.15
C SER A 109 16.89 -15.72 -16.97
N SER A 110 16.78 -17.02 -17.13
CA SER A 110 17.46 -17.92 -18.05
C SER A 110 17.60 -17.35 -19.46
N TYR A 111 18.85 -17.19 -19.90
CA TYR A 111 19.20 -17.19 -21.33
C TYR A 111 19.94 -18.51 -21.62
N LEU A 112 19.34 -19.37 -22.45
CA LEU A 112 20.08 -20.40 -23.17
C LEU A 112 20.97 -19.72 -24.24
N PRO A 113 22.16 -20.26 -24.52
CA PRO A 113 23.24 -19.55 -25.19
C PRO A 113 23.01 -19.46 -26.69
N ARG A 114 23.00 -18.24 -27.24
CA ARG A 114 23.06 -18.04 -28.70
C ARG A 114 24.50 -17.73 -29.11
N ILE A 115 25.02 -18.62 -29.94
CA ILE A 115 26.35 -18.67 -30.55
C ILE A 115 26.69 -17.33 -31.22
N GLN A 116 27.86 -16.77 -30.88
CA GLN A 116 28.46 -15.59 -31.52
C GLN A 116 29.15 -15.99 -32.83
N PRO A 117 29.03 -15.21 -33.92
CA PRO A 117 29.99 -15.24 -35.02
C PRO A 117 31.33 -14.67 -34.55
N THR A 118 32.37 -15.46 -34.71
CA THR A 118 33.78 -15.13 -34.49
C THR A 118 34.25 -14.06 -35.47
N THR A 119 34.71 -12.92 -34.95
CA THR A 119 35.60 -12.02 -35.69
C THR A 119 37.03 -12.28 -35.25
N SER A 120 37.84 -12.62 -36.24
CA SER A 120 39.23 -13.09 -36.21
C SER A 120 40.21 -12.19 -35.46
N THR A 121 40.88 -12.78 -34.47
CA THR A 121 42.17 -12.29 -33.93
C THR A 121 43.26 -12.58 -34.95
N THR A 122 43.97 -11.55 -35.42
CA THR A 122 45.21 -11.74 -36.18
C THR A 122 46.38 -11.29 -35.31
N THR A 123 47.20 -12.27 -34.95
CA THR A 123 48.52 -12.17 -34.34
C THR A 123 49.49 -11.53 -35.32
N THR A 124 50.30 -10.56 -34.89
CA THR A 124 51.61 -10.37 -35.54
C THR A 124 52.64 -9.80 -34.57
N THR A 125 53.79 -10.44 -34.66
CA THR A 125 55.03 -10.38 -33.88
C THR A 125 55.85 -9.11 -34.14
N THR A 126 56.48 -8.62 -33.08
CA THR A 126 57.50 -7.57 -33.07
C THR A 126 58.88 -8.13 -33.43
N ILE A 127 59.55 -7.57 -34.46
CA ILE A 127 61.03 -7.51 -34.54
C ILE A 127 61.45 -6.22 -35.27
N ARG A 128 62.05 -5.26 -34.55
CA ARG A 128 63.31 -4.57 -34.88
C ARG A 128 63.62 -3.41 -33.92
N SER A 129 64.90 -3.24 -33.63
CA SER A 129 65.58 -2.10 -32.99
C SER A 129 66.77 -1.69 -33.91
N PRO A 130 67.62 -0.66 -33.64
CA PRO A 130 67.53 0.70 -33.01
C PRO A 130 68.15 1.76 -34.01
N PRO A 131 68.87 2.88 -33.69
CA PRO A 131 69.16 3.66 -32.46
C PRO A 131 69.19 5.23 -32.59
N ASN A 132 69.71 5.89 -31.54
CA ASN A 132 70.37 7.24 -31.45
C ASN A 132 69.47 8.48 -31.27
N THR A 133 69.74 9.49 -30.41
CA THR A 133 70.96 9.93 -29.70
C THR A 133 70.61 11.05 -28.68
N THR A 134 71.33 11.10 -27.54
CA THR A 134 71.78 12.30 -26.76
C THR A 134 70.75 13.33 -26.23
N ARG A 135 70.86 13.98 -25.07
CA ARG A 135 71.85 14.11 -23.98
C ARG A 135 71.14 14.77 -22.77
N SER A 136 71.82 14.68 -21.63
CA SER A 136 71.60 15.30 -20.29
C SER A 136 71.31 16.82 -20.29
N HIS A 137 70.81 17.45 -19.22
CA HIS A 137 71.58 17.84 -18.03
C HIS A 137 70.72 18.15 -16.78
N TRP A 138 71.33 17.85 -15.63
CA TRP A 138 70.91 18.03 -14.24
C TRP A 138 71.05 19.48 -13.72
N PHE A 139 70.46 19.75 -12.54
CA PHE A 139 70.92 20.55 -11.37
C PHE A 139 69.69 21.20 -10.68
N LEU A 140 69.14 20.67 -9.58
CA LEU A 140 69.52 20.72 -8.14
C LEU A 140 69.34 22.09 -7.45
N ASP A 141 68.71 21.99 -6.26
CA ASP A 141 68.83 22.83 -5.05
C ASP A 141 68.09 24.17 -4.95
N LEU A 142 67.61 24.65 -3.80
CA LEU A 142 67.20 24.09 -2.49
C LEU A 142 66.59 25.29 -1.68
N LEU A 143 65.55 25.02 -0.87
CA LEU A 143 65.13 25.67 0.40
C LEU A 143 64.93 27.20 0.57
N LYS A 144 63.73 27.58 1.05
CA LYS A 144 63.53 28.36 2.32
C LYS A 144 62.05 28.38 2.81
N THR A 145 61.82 27.80 3.99
CA THR A 145 60.69 27.99 4.96
C THR A 145 61.05 29.11 5.97
N PRO A 146 60.23 29.60 6.96
CA PRO A 146 59.17 28.94 7.78
C PRO A 146 57.93 29.84 8.11
N ARG A 147 56.85 29.44 8.80
CA ARG A 147 56.71 28.99 10.19
C ARG A 147 55.29 28.46 10.50
N GLN A 148 55.27 27.34 11.23
CA GLN A 148 54.49 27.02 12.46
C GLN A 148 52.94 27.06 12.37
N SER A 149 52.21 25.98 12.64
CA SER A 149 52.13 25.33 13.97
C SER A 149 51.75 23.83 13.91
N LEU A 150 52.02 23.16 15.04
CA LEU A 150 52.19 21.72 15.27
C LEU A 150 50.90 20.91 15.55
N GLN A 151 50.88 19.68 15.01
CA GLN A 151 50.63 18.34 15.63
C GLN A 151 49.36 18.14 16.49
N HIS A 152 48.61 17.03 16.37
CA HIS A 152 49.10 15.65 16.49
C HIS A 152 48.11 14.60 15.91
N ASN A 153 48.71 13.51 15.42
CA ASN A 153 48.17 12.18 15.08
C ASN A 153 46.84 11.73 15.72
N HIS A 154 46.04 11.00 14.92
CA HIS A 154 45.66 9.64 15.31
C HIS A 154 45.23 8.75 14.12
N HIS A 155 45.91 7.60 14.04
CA HIS A 155 45.50 6.29 13.52
C HIS A 155 44.41 6.21 12.45
N GLN A 156 44.86 5.95 11.21
CA GLN A 156 44.05 5.34 10.16
C GLN A 156 43.60 3.94 10.60
N ARG A 157 42.30 3.82 10.90
CA ARG A 157 41.61 2.52 10.97
C ARG A 157 41.36 2.02 9.54
N PRO A 158 41.58 0.73 9.22
CA PRO A 158 41.25 0.20 7.92
C PRO A 158 39.73 0.27 7.73
N ARG A 159 39.26 1.02 6.72
CA ARG A 159 37.86 0.92 6.28
C ARG A 159 37.66 -0.47 5.72
N GLN A 160 36.89 -1.28 6.43
CA GLN A 160 36.39 -2.56 5.94
C GLN A 160 35.69 -2.33 4.59
N PRO A 161 35.85 -3.22 3.61
CA PRO A 161 35.11 -3.14 2.37
C PRO A 161 33.64 -3.32 2.71
N ILE A 162 32.86 -2.24 2.59
CA ILE A 162 31.40 -2.28 2.57
C ILE A 162 31.00 -3.39 1.61
N THR A 163 30.35 -4.42 2.14
CA THR A 163 29.90 -5.56 1.34
C THR A 163 28.98 -5.04 0.25
N ARG A 164 29.07 -5.63 -0.95
CA ARG A 164 28.27 -5.25 -2.13
C ARG A 164 26.75 -5.19 -1.85
N LEU A 165 26.29 -5.83 -0.78
CA LEU A 165 24.92 -5.78 -0.27
C LEU A 165 24.50 -4.42 0.32
N GLU A 166 25.37 -3.68 1.02
CA GLU A 166 25.01 -2.36 1.59
C GLU A 166 24.89 -1.27 0.50
N ARG A 167 25.60 -1.43 -0.63
CA ARG A 167 25.44 -0.52 -1.79
C ARG A 167 24.13 -0.78 -2.56
N GLU A 168 23.56 -1.98 -2.45
CA GLU A 168 22.30 -2.34 -3.12
C GLU A 168 21.05 -1.92 -2.35
N GLU A 169 21.10 -1.78 -1.02
CA GLU A 169 19.96 -1.30 -0.23
C GLU A 169 19.61 0.17 -0.49
N ASN A 170 20.61 1.02 -0.71
CA ASN A 170 20.37 2.45 -1.02
C ASN A 170 19.82 2.71 -2.43
N HIS A 171 19.87 1.72 -3.34
CA HIS A 171 19.28 1.84 -4.68
C HIS A 171 17.86 1.28 -4.78
N ARG A 172 17.31 0.65 -3.73
CA ARG A 172 15.91 0.16 -3.73
C ARG A 172 14.86 1.25 -3.51
N ASN A 173 15.27 2.47 -3.16
CA ASN A 173 14.39 3.62 -2.99
C ASN A 173 14.35 4.56 -4.21
N LEU A 174 15.03 4.22 -5.31
CA LEU A 174 14.88 4.95 -6.57
C LEU A 174 13.78 4.29 -7.40
N LEU A 175 12.64 4.98 -7.46
CA LEU A 175 11.52 4.71 -8.36
C LEU A 175 12.03 4.40 -9.78
N PRO A 176 11.45 3.44 -10.51
CA PRO A 176 11.60 3.39 -11.96
C PRO A 176 11.21 4.77 -12.50
N GLN A 177 12.14 5.45 -13.18
CA GLN A 177 11.81 6.69 -13.88
C GLN A 177 10.64 6.40 -14.82
N ALA A 178 9.65 7.30 -14.81
CA ALA A 178 8.48 7.20 -15.66
C ALA A 178 8.92 6.88 -17.10
N PRO A 179 8.26 5.92 -17.79
CA PRO A 179 8.55 5.68 -19.20
C PRO A 179 8.42 7.02 -19.95
N PRO A 180 9.42 7.41 -20.77
CA PRO A 180 9.37 8.68 -21.46
C PRO A 180 8.26 8.61 -22.52
N GLY A 181 7.19 9.39 -22.33
CA GLY A 181 6.28 9.72 -23.43
C GLY A 181 4.77 9.51 -23.28
N ARG A 182 4.17 9.52 -22.08
CA ARG A 182 2.74 9.92 -21.98
C ARG A 182 2.68 11.40 -21.62
N HIS A 183 2.25 12.24 -22.56
CA HIS A 183 1.96 13.65 -22.28
C HIS A 183 0.79 13.73 -21.30
N CYS A 184 1.08 13.79 -20.00
CA CYS A 184 0.07 14.06 -18.99
C CYS A 184 -0.43 15.50 -19.17
N GLY A 185 -1.73 15.65 -19.46
CA GLY A 185 -2.38 16.95 -19.54
C GLY A 185 -2.48 17.64 -18.19
N LYS A 186 -3.12 18.82 -18.16
CA LYS A 186 -3.47 19.47 -16.89
C LYS A 186 -4.56 18.65 -16.19
N CYS A 187 -4.34 18.26 -14.94
CA CYS A 187 -5.37 17.57 -14.15
C CYS A 187 -6.64 18.42 -14.06
N LEU A 188 -7.79 17.76 -14.21
CA LEU A 188 -9.08 18.38 -13.98
C LEU A 188 -9.16 18.89 -12.54
N ARG A 189 -9.51 20.17 -12.36
CA ARG A 189 -9.67 20.78 -11.05
C ARG A 189 -11.14 20.86 -10.69
N VAL A 190 -11.59 19.84 -9.98
CA VAL A 190 -12.92 19.75 -9.41
C VAL A 190 -13.01 20.64 -8.17
N LYS A 191 -13.68 21.79 -8.29
CA LYS A 191 -13.80 22.79 -7.23
C LYS A 191 -15.16 23.50 -7.28
N GLY A 192 -15.49 24.17 -6.19
CA GLY A 192 -16.68 25.03 -6.09
C GLY A 192 -17.79 24.43 -5.24
N ARG A 193 -18.74 25.28 -4.86
CA ARG A 193 -19.82 24.95 -3.90
C ARG A 193 -20.72 23.83 -4.41
N ARG A 194 -21.17 23.91 -5.67
CA ARG A 194 -22.08 22.92 -6.27
C ARG A 194 -21.46 21.53 -6.30
N GLU A 195 -20.21 21.46 -6.73
CA GLU A 195 -19.49 20.20 -6.87
C GLU A 195 -19.16 19.56 -5.52
N ARG A 196 -18.75 20.39 -4.54
CA ARG A 196 -18.55 19.97 -3.15
C ARG A 196 -19.81 19.32 -2.59
N GLN A 197 -20.96 20.00 -2.70
CA GLN A 197 -22.23 19.48 -2.20
C GLN A 197 -22.65 18.19 -2.93
N ARG A 198 -22.56 18.17 -4.26
CA ARG A 198 -22.88 17.00 -5.09
C ARG A 198 -22.08 15.78 -4.64
N GLN A 199 -20.76 15.89 -4.57
CA GLN A 199 -19.91 14.76 -4.22
C GLN A 199 -19.99 14.38 -2.75
N TYR A 200 -20.17 15.34 -1.84
CA TYR A 200 -20.37 15.05 -0.42
C TYR A 200 -21.59 14.13 -0.21
N CYS A 201 -22.70 14.42 -0.90
CA CYS A 201 -23.93 13.63 -0.83
C CYS A 201 -23.81 12.28 -1.57
N GLN A 202 -23.12 12.23 -2.71
CA GLN A 202 -23.14 11.08 -3.62
C GLN A 202 -22.03 10.05 -3.38
N LYS A 203 -20.82 10.48 -3.02
CA LYS A 203 -19.67 9.59 -2.82
C LYS A 203 -19.82 8.80 -1.51
N ASP A 204 -19.15 7.66 -1.42
CA ASP A 204 -19.28 6.75 -0.27
C ASP A 204 -18.46 7.21 0.94
N PHE A 205 -17.34 7.88 0.69
CA PHE A 205 -16.40 8.33 1.71
C PHE A 205 -16.11 9.83 1.57
N VAL A 206 -16.19 10.55 2.68
CA VAL A 206 -15.76 11.95 2.81
C VAL A 206 -14.91 12.09 4.07
N PHE A 207 -13.62 12.31 3.89
CA PHE A 207 -12.67 12.36 5.01
C PHE A 207 -11.51 13.32 4.75
N ARG A 208 -10.87 13.73 5.84
CA ARG A 208 -9.58 14.39 5.87
C ARG A 208 -8.50 13.34 6.10
N ALA A 209 -7.50 13.29 5.23
CA ALA A 209 -6.38 12.38 5.38
C ALA A 209 -5.04 13.06 5.08
N LYS A 210 -3.97 12.52 5.69
CA LYS A 210 -2.58 12.87 5.38
C LYS A 210 -2.01 11.82 4.43
N VAL A 211 -1.40 12.26 3.34
CA VAL A 211 -0.70 11.37 2.42
C VAL A 211 0.64 10.97 3.05
N LEU A 212 0.86 9.67 3.23
CA LEU A 212 2.09 9.14 3.82
C LEU A 212 3.11 8.74 2.74
N GLY A 213 2.62 8.20 1.62
CA GLY A 213 3.47 7.77 0.52
C GLY A 213 2.69 7.48 -0.75
N LYS A 214 3.38 7.44 -1.90
CA LYS A 214 2.80 7.02 -3.18
C LYS A 214 3.59 5.88 -3.82
N LEU A 215 2.88 5.01 -4.52
CA LEU A 215 3.45 3.88 -5.27
C LEU A 215 2.73 3.72 -6.60
N TYR A 216 3.48 3.66 -7.69
CA TYR A 216 2.94 3.31 -9.01
C TYR A 216 2.85 1.79 -9.17
N ARG A 217 1.70 1.28 -9.61
CA ARG A 217 1.46 -0.14 -9.86
C ARG A 217 0.79 -0.33 -11.22
N GLY A 218 1.58 -0.65 -12.22
CA GLY A 218 1.08 -0.80 -13.59
C GLY A 218 0.56 0.54 -14.12
N GLU A 219 -0.74 0.62 -14.41
CA GLU A 219 -1.40 1.84 -14.89
C GLU A 219 -2.12 2.61 -13.78
N GLU A 220 -2.02 2.16 -12.53
CA GLU A 220 -2.66 2.79 -11.38
C GLU A 220 -1.62 3.40 -10.42
N THR A 221 -2.02 4.43 -9.70
CA THR A 221 -1.27 4.98 -8.57
C THR A 221 -1.97 4.64 -7.27
N ARG A 222 -1.21 4.12 -6.31
CA ARG A 222 -1.68 3.81 -4.96
C ARG A 222 -1.07 4.79 -3.96
N TYR A 223 -1.92 5.47 -3.19
CA TYR A 223 -1.49 6.32 -2.08
C TYR A 223 -1.76 5.62 -0.75
N ASP A 224 -0.77 5.65 0.13
CA ASP A 224 -0.91 5.28 1.54
C ASP A 224 -1.33 6.53 2.31
N VAL A 225 -2.46 6.46 3.01
CA VAL A 225 -3.04 7.60 3.70
C VAL A 225 -3.37 7.30 5.15
N GLN A 226 -3.14 8.28 6.01
CA GLN A 226 -3.61 8.27 7.40
C GLN A 226 -4.92 9.04 7.49
N ILE A 227 -5.99 8.36 7.92
CA ILE A 227 -7.29 8.99 8.14
C ILE A 227 -7.22 9.81 9.43
N ILE A 228 -7.48 11.12 9.31
CA ILE A 228 -7.43 12.07 10.45
C ILE A 228 -8.84 12.37 10.95
N HIS A 229 -9.79 12.58 10.04
CA HIS A 229 -11.16 12.92 10.39
C HIS A 229 -12.13 12.41 9.32
N THR A 230 -13.26 11.88 9.76
CA THR A 230 -14.28 11.34 8.87
C THR A 230 -15.53 12.21 8.97
N TYR A 231 -15.92 12.88 7.88
CA TYR A 231 -17.11 13.74 7.86
C TYR A 231 -18.37 12.99 7.45
N ARG A 232 -18.24 12.04 6.51
CA ARG A 232 -19.33 11.18 6.09
C ARG A 232 -18.75 9.88 5.59
N ASN A 233 -19.37 8.78 5.97
CA ASN A 233 -18.89 7.48 5.60
C ASN A 233 -20.01 6.45 5.62
N ARG A 234 -20.12 5.66 4.55
CA ARG A 234 -21.08 4.55 4.46
C ARG A 234 -20.51 3.22 4.96
N TYR A 235 -19.19 3.06 4.97
CA TYR A 235 -18.50 1.79 5.28
C TYR A 235 -17.31 2.06 6.17
N ARG A 236 -17.04 1.26 7.19
CA ARG A 236 -15.97 1.55 8.15
C ARG A 236 -14.63 1.90 7.47
N LEU A 237 -13.97 2.95 7.97
CA LEU A 237 -12.63 3.36 7.56
C LEU A 237 -11.68 3.07 8.72
N GLU A 238 -10.53 2.49 8.40
CA GLU A 238 -9.44 2.30 9.35
C GLU A 238 -8.55 3.55 9.46
N HIS A 239 -7.68 3.59 10.46
CA HIS A 239 -6.77 4.73 10.68
C HIS A 239 -5.74 4.90 9.55
N ARG A 240 -5.48 3.82 8.81
CA ARG A 240 -4.56 3.78 7.69
C ARG A 240 -5.20 3.01 6.54
N GLU A 241 -5.27 3.63 5.38
CA GLU A 241 -6.01 3.13 4.22
C GLU A 241 -5.20 3.26 2.93
N PHE A 242 -5.61 2.53 1.89
CA PHE A 242 -5.02 2.63 0.56
C PHE A 242 -6.00 3.25 -0.45
N LEU A 243 -5.63 4.42 -0.98
CA LEU A 243 -6.36 5.06 -2.07
C LEU A 243 -5.79 4.65 -3.42
N TRP A 244 -6.67 4.24 -4.33
CA TRP A 244 -6.30 3.84 -5.68
C TRP A 244 -6.75 4.88 -6.69
N VAL A 245 -5.90 5.20 -7.65
CA VAL A 245 -6.15 6.14 -8.74
C VAL A 245 -5.88 5.44 -10.06
N GLN A 246 -6.81 5.51 -10.99
CA GLN A 246 -6.72 4.89 -12.32
C GLN A 246 -5.86 5.69 -13.31
N ASN A 247 -4.76 6.29 -12.84
CA ASN A 247 -3.77 6.91 -13.70
C ASN A 247 -2.40 6.92 -13.04
N VAL A 248 -1.38 7.18 -13.87
CA VAL A 248 0.02 7.41 -13.46
C VAL A 248 0.43 8.88 -13.59
N CYS A 249 -0.53 9.78 -13.83
CA CYS A 249 -0.29 11.20 -14.07
C CYS A 249 -0.35 12.07 -12.79
N ASP A 250 -0.44 11.44 -11.61
CA ASP A 250 -0.68 12.12 -10.34
C ASP A 250 -1.92 13.05 -10.42
N CYS A 251 -3.02 12.58 -11.03
CA CYS A 251 -4.26 13.36 -11.14
C CYS A 251 -5.40 12.72 -10.33
N PRO A 252 -5.97 13.38 -9.30
CA PRO A 252 -5.59 14.69 -8.74
C PRO A 252 -4.23 14.72 -8.04
N LYS A 253 -3.55 15.88 -8.05
CA LYS A 253 -2.20 16.05 -7.49
C LYS A 253 -2.19 15.98 -5.96
N LEU A 254 -1.65 14.89 -5.43
CA LEU A 254 -1.43 14.65 -4.01
C LEU A 254 0.07 14.67 -3.69
N GLU A 255 0.44 15.40 -2.64
CA GLU A 255 1.82 15.49 -2.16
C GLU A 255 1.96 14.77 -0.82
N GLU A 256 3.05 14.04 -0.65
CA GLU A 256 3.39 13.35 0.59
C GLU A 256 3.56 14.35 1.75
N GLY A 257 3.13 13.96 2.94
CA GLY A 257 3.13 14.79 4.14
C GLY A 257 2.00 15.83 4.21
N LYS A 258 1.32 16.13 3.10
CA LYS A 258 0.21 17.09 3.07
C LYS A 258 -1.13 16.44 3.40
N GLN A 259 -2.06 17.28 3.85
CA GLN A 259 -3.41 16.89 4.24
C GLN A 259 -4.42 17.37 3.21
N TYR A 260 -5.42 16.54 2.95
CA TYR A 260 -6.44 16.79 1.93
C TYR A 260 -7.81 16.40 2.44
N ILE A 261 -8.84 17.09 1.96
CA ILE A 261 -10.22 16.64 1.98
C ILE A 261 -10.45 15.81 0.72
N LEU A 262 -10.93 14.59 0.88
CA LEU A 262 -11.13 13.62 -0.18
C LEU A 262 -12.60 13.17 -0.19
N MET A 263 -13.23 13.22 -1.36
CA MET A 263 -14.55 12.66 -1.63
C MET A 263 -14.42 11.56 -2.67
N VAL A 264 -14.50 10.31 -2.21
CA VAL A 264 -14.09 9.14 -2.99
C VAL A 264 -15.11 8.01 -2.88
N ARG A 265 -15.10 7.10 -3.84
CA ARG A 265 -16.09 6.01 -3.95
C ARG A 265 -15.49 4.69 -3.53
N ARG A 266 -16.37 3.76 -3.14
CA ARG A 266 -16.02 2.35 -3.05
C ARG A 266 -16.00 1.76 -4.46
N HIS A 267 -15.00 0.93 -4.74
CA HIS A 267 -14.95 0.13 -5.95
C HIS A 267 -14.87 -1.33 -5.59
N ILE A 268 -15.92 -2.06 -5.97
CA ILE A 268 -16.00 -3.50 -5.84
C ILE A 268 -15.96 -4.09 -7.24
N ASN A 269 -15.05 -5.03 -7.49
CA ASN A 269 -15.00 -5.72 -8.78
C ASN A 269 -16.26 -6.58 -8.99
N TYR A 270 -16.57 -6.96 -10.23
CA TYR A 270 -17.73 -7.81 -10.55
C TYR A 270 -17.71 -9.16 -9.81
N GLU A 271 -16.52 -9.70 -9.54
CA GLU A 271 -16.32 -10.94 -8.77
C GLU A 271 -16.39 -10.75 -7.26
N HIS A 272 -16.61 -9.52 -6.78
CA HIS A 272 -16.59 -9.16 -5.36
C HIS A 272 -15.29 -9.50 -4.60
N THR A 273 -14.20 -9.79 -5.32
CA THR A 273 -12.88 -10.16 -4.77
C THR A 273 -12.02 -8.96 -4.38
N LEU A 274 -12.28 -7.80 -4.98
CA LEU A 274 -11.56 -6.56 -4.70
C LEU A 274 -12.52 -5.56 -4.08
N ASN A 275 -12.21 -5.11 -2.87
CA ASN A 275 -12.88 -4.01 -2.20
C ASN A 275 -11.84 -2.92 -1.93
N ARG A 276 -11.88 -1.83 -2.69
CA ARG A 276 -10.88 -0.76 -2.61
C ARG A 276 -11.52 0.62 -2.60
N ILE A 277 -10.83 1.57 -1.99
CA ILE A 277 -11.20 2.99 -2.07
C ILE A 277 -10.61 3.56 -3.35
N LEU A 278 -11.50 3.98 -4.26
CA LEU A 278 -11.13 4.49 -5.57
C LEU A 278 -11.32 6.01 -5.61
N MET A 279 -10.25 6.70 -5.94
CA MET A 279 -10.24 8.12 -6.25
C MET A 279 -10.18 8.30 -7.77
N GLU A 280 -11.23 8.89 -8.31
CA GLU A 280 -11.37 9.15 -9.74
C GLU A 280 -10.73 10.51 -10.09
N GLU A 281 -10.45 10.75 -11.37
CA GLU A 281 -9.91 12.05 -11.82
C GLU A 281 -10.85 13.21 -11.54
N GLU A 282 -12.15 12.92 -11.51
CA GLU A 282 -13.21 13.87 -11.16
C GLU A 282 -13.55 13.90 -9.67
N SER A 283 -12.84 13.16 -8.81
CA SER A 283 -13.07 13.24 -7.36
C SER A 283 -12.80 14.64 -6.83
N TYR A 284 -13.64 15.12 -5.93
CA TYR A 284 -13.42 16.36 -5.21
C TYR A 284 -12.27 16.16 -4.22
N VAL A 285 -11.11 16.73 -4.56
CA VAL A 285 -9.87 16.65 -3.77
C VAL A 285 -9.31 18.05 -3.61
N VAL A 286 -9.19 18.51 -2.38
CA VAL A 286 -8.65 19.84 -2.08
C VAL A 286 -7.66 19.78 -0.91
N PRO A 287 -6.57 20.58 -0.95
CA PRO A 287 -5.70 20.73 0.21
C PRO A 287 -6.49 21.20 1.43
N TYR A 288 -6.23 20.58 2.58
CA TYR A 288 -6.92 20.91 3.82
C TYR A 288 -6.52 22.30 4.31
N ARG A 289 -7.52 23.06 4.75
CA ARG A 289 -7.39 24.30 5.54
C ARG A 289 -8.47 24.27 6.62
N PRO A 290 -8.25 24.90 7.79
CA PRO A 290 -9.25 24.91 8.88
C PRO A 290 -10.66 25.35 8.44
N ARG A 291 -10.75 26.33 7.53
CA ARG A 291 -12.03 26.80 6.96
C ARG A 291 -12.84 25.70 6.23
N GLU A 292 -12.20 24.63 5.76
CA GLU A 292 -12.91 23.58 5.03
C GLU A 292 -13.85 22.80 5.97
N ASP A 293 -13.52 22.69 7.26
CA ASP A 293 -14.41 22.08 8.26
C ASP A 293 -15.74 22.85 8.35
N GLU A 294 -15.66 24.18 8.38
CA GLU A 294 -16.83 25.06 8.40
C GLU A 294 -17.67 24.94 7.13
N LEU A 295 -17.02 24.72 5.98
CA LEU A 295 -17.69 24.55 4.69
C LEU A 295 -18.37 23.18 4.55
N LEU A 296 -17.90 22.15 5.26
CA LEU A 296 -18.45 20.80 5.22
C LEU A 296 -19.55 20.57 6.28
N ARG A 297 -19.48 21.25 7.42
CA ARG A 297 -20.45 21.11 8.53
C ARG A 297 -21.93 21.26 8.11
N PRO A 298 -22.32 22.23 7.26
CA PRO A 298 -23.71 22.32 6.79
C PRO A 298 -24.13 21.14 5.90
N LEU A 299 -23.17 20.56 5.15
CA LEU A 299 -23.42 19.45 4.24
C LEU A 299 -23.66 18.14 5.00
N GLU A 300 -23.05 17.97 6.17
CA GLU A 300 -23.29 16.83 7.05
C GLU A 300 -24.75 16.70 7.45
N ARG A 301 -25.40 17.84 7.77
CA ARG A 301 -26.83 17.89 8.10
C ARG A 301 -27.69 17.70 6.86
N LEU A 302 -27.33 18.35 5.76
CA LEU A 302 -28.10 18.33 4.51
C LEU A 302 -28.10 16.96 3.82
N CYS A 303 -26.96 16.27 3.84
CA CYS A 303 -26.71 15.00 3.17
C CYS A 303 -26.71 13.80 4.15
N SER A 304 -27.16 14.01 5.40
CA SER A 304 -27.28 12.93 6.37
C SER A 304 -28.33 11.94 5.89
N ASN A 305 -28.09 10.64 6.06
CA ASN A 305 -29.07 9.60 5.75
C ASN A 305 -30.29 9.63 6.71
N ARG A 306 -30.25 10.51 7.72
CA ARG A 306 -31.42 10.90 8.51
C ARG A 306 -32.14 11.96 7.69
N GLY A 307 -33.33 11.67 7.18
CA GLY A 307 -34.18 12.65 6.49
C GLY A 307 -34.37 13.94 7.31
N PRO A 308 -35.02 14.97 6.74
CA PRO A 308 -35.31 16.20 7.48
C PRO A 308 -35.90 15.84 8.85
N LYS A 309 -35.28 16.33 9.94
CA LYS A 309 -35.86 16.18 11.28
C LYS A 309 -37.26 16.78 11.23
N GLU A 310 -38.27 15.97 11.55
CA GLU A 310 -39.61 16.51 11.77
C GLU A 310 -39.54 17.60 12.85
N PRO A 311 -40.34 18.68 12.75
CA PRO A 311 -40.34 19.78 13.71
C PRO A 311 -40.71 19.41 15.15
N ALA A 312 -40.95 18.13 15.47
CA ALA A 312 -41.36 17.67 16.79
C ALA A 312 -40.20 17.55 17.81
N GLU A 313 -38.94 17.73 17.41
CA GLU A 313 -37.78 17.74 18.33
C GLU A 313 -37.23 19.14 18.66
N LEU A 314 -38.00 20.20 18.39
CA LEU A 314 -37.77 21.52 18.98
C LEU A 314 -38.97 21.83 19.86
N GLY A 315 -38.85 21.45 21.14
CA GLY A 315 -39.87 21.67 22.15
C GLY A 315 -40.36 23.12 22.16
N VAL A 316 -41.66 23.25 21.92
CA VAL A 316 -42.51 24.27 22.53
C VAL A 316 -43.37 23.56 23.56
#